data_AF-A0A6I7NVZ5-F1
#
_entry.id   AF-A0A6I7NVZ5-F1
#
_cell.length_a   1.000
_cell.length_b   1.000
_cell.length_c   1.000
_cell.angle_alpha   90.00
_cell.angle_beta   90.00
_cell.angle_gamma   90.00
#
_symmetry.space_group_name_H-M   'P 1'
#
loop_
_entity.id
_entity.type
_entity.pdbx_description
1 polymer ?
#
loop_
_entity_poly.entity_id
_entity_poly.type
_entity_poly.pdbx_seq_one_letter_code
_entity_poly.pdbx_strand_id
1 'polypeptide(L)' 'MSEKELIKRIKKLPTEAQQEAADFVDYLSQKYIQQPVDSSSSIKKSILESSFRGMWKDREDMQDSTKWVRELRKSRWAE' A
#
# COMPACT_ATOMS: atom_id res chain seq x y z
N MET A 1 -29.92 12.88 14.29
CA MET A 1 -30.63 11.84 13.51
C MET A 1 -30.72 10.61 14.36
N SER A 2 -31.92 10.09 14.59
CA SER A 2 -32.08 8.80 15.29
C SER A 2 -31.78 7.65 14.34
N GLU A 3 -31.21 6.55 14.85
CA GLU A 3 -30.97 5.30 14.10
C GLU A 3 -32.22 4.84 13.32
N LYS A 4 -33.39 4.98 13.96
CA LYS A 4 -34.69 4.62 13.38
C LYS A 4 -35.05 5.48 12.16
N GLU A 5 -34.66 6.74 12.15
CA GLU A 5 -34.90 7.67 11.04
C GLU A 5 -33.97 7.38 9.86
N LEU A 6 -32.73 6.98 10.14
CA LEU A 6 -31.74 6.60 9.13
C LEU A 6 -32.21 5.38 8.33
N ILE A 7 -32.61 4.31 9.03
CA ILE A 7 -33.11 3.07 8.41
C ILE A 7 -34.36 3.36 7.56
N LYS A 8 -35.26 4.23 8.06
CA LYS A 8 -36.47 4.61 7.32
C LYS A 8 -36.16 5.37 6.03
N ARG A 9 -35.08 6.17 6.00
CA ARG A 9 -34.63 6.86 4.78
C ARG A 9 -33.99 5.90 3.79
N ILE A 10 -33.13 5.00 4.25
CA ILE A 10 -32.49 3.99 3.39
C ILE A 10 -33.55 3.12 2.72
N LYS A 11 -34.57 2.67 3.45
CA LYS A 11 -35.68 1.88 2.89
C LYS A 11 -36.57 2.63 1.88
N LYS A 12 -36.53 3.97 1.87
CA LYS A 12 -37.27 4.80 0.91
C LYS A 12 -36.49 5.03 -0.39
N LEU A 13 -35.20 4.68 -0.43
CA LEU A 13 -34.38 4.81 -1.62
C LEU A 13 -34.69 3.71 -2.63
N PRO A 14 -34.43 3.94 -3.93
CA PRO A 14 -34.41 2.89 -4.94
C PRO A 14 -33.45 1.75 -4.58
N THR A 15 -33.71 0.55 -5.08
CA THR A 15 -32.92 -0.66 -4.77
C THR A 15 -31.42 -0.48 -5.07
N GLU A 16 -31.07 0.20 -6.16
CA GLU A 16 -29.69 0.52 -6.53
C GLU A 16 -28.99 1.38 -5.47
N ALA A 17 -29.65 2.44 -5.00
CA ALA A 17 -29.12 3.30 -3.94
C ALA A 17 -29.09 2.61 -2.55
N GLN A 18 -29.91 1.57 -2.34
CA GLN A 18 -29.81 0.73 -1.13
C GLN A 18 -28.56 -0.15 -1.17
N GLN A 19 -28.20 -0.68 -2.35
CA GLN A 19 -26.98 -1.45 -2.55
C GLN A 19 -25.74 -0.57 -2.34
N GLU A 20 -25.72 0.63 -2.94
CA GLU A 20 -24.63 1.59 -2.75
C GLU A 20 -24.43 1.97 -1.26
N ALA A 21 -25.54 2.13 -0.52
CA ALA A 21 -25.47 2.38 0.91
C ALA A 21 -24.89 1.19 1.69
N ALA A 22 -25.20 -0.05 1.30
CA ALA A 22 -24.62 -1.25 1.89
C ALA A 22 -23.12 -1.35 1.60
N ASP A 23 -22.71 -1.14 0.36
CA ASP A 23 -21.29 -1.14 -0.05
C ASP A 23 -20.49 -0.07 0.70
N PHE A 24 -21.10 1.09 0.94
CA PHE A 24 -20.46 2.16 1.70
C PHE A 24 -20.32 1.81 3.18
N VAL A 25 -21.31 1.15 3.78
CA VAL A 25 -21.20 0.64 5.15
C VAL A 25 -20.09 -0.41 5.25
N ASP A 26 -20.00 -1.32 4.27
CA ASP A 26 -18.94 -2.32 4.23
C ASP A 26 -17.56 -1.68 4.10
N TYR A 27 -17.40 -0.68 3.22
CA TYR A 27 -16.18 0.11 3.10
C TYR A 27 -15.79 0.81 4.42
N LEU A 28 -16.75 1.45 5.08
CA LEU A 28 -16.49 2.11 6.37
C LEU A 28 -16.12 1.10 7.45
N SER A 29 -16.76 -0.07 7.45
CA SER A 29 -16.44 -1.15 8.37
C SER A 29 -15.00 -1.63 8.17
N GLN A 30 -14.57 -1.84 6.92
CA GLN A 30 -13.20 -2.24 6.63
C GLN A 30 -12.19 -1.16 7.02
N LYS A 31 -12.49 0.11 6.69
CA LYS A 31 -11.59 1.24 6.91
C LYS A 31 -11.38 1.61 8.37
N TYR A 32 -12.39 1.42 9.23
CA TYR A 32 -12.36 1.91 10.61
C TYR A 32 -12.52 0.81 11.66
N ILE A 33 -13.18 -0.30 11.34
CA ILE A 33 -13.40 -1.43 12.27
C ILE A 33 -12.37 -2.52 12.00
N GLN A 34 -12.11 -2.83 10.73
CA GLN A 34 -11.10 -3.81 10.32
C GLN A 34 -9.75 -3.19 10.00
N GLN A 35 -9.43 -1.99 10.52
CA GLN A 35 -8.01 -1.62 10.55
C GLN A 35 -7.29 -2.73 11.31
N PRO A 36 -6.34 -3.43 10.69
CA PRO A 36 -5.42 -4.21 11.49
C PRO A 36 -4.81 -3.20 12.44
N VAL A 37 -4.99 -3.44 13.74
CA VAL A 37 -4.26 -2.79 14.83
C VAL A 37 -2.73 -2.92 14.67
N ASP A 38 -2.25 -3.53 13.58
CA ASP A 38 -0.86 -3.71 13.21
C ASP A 38 -0.32 -2.67 12.19
N SER A 39 -1.10 -1.71 11.68
CA SER A 39 -0.53 -0.66 10.81
C SER A 39 0.06 0.54 11.57
N SER A 40 0.04 0.55 12.90
CA SER A 40 0.88 1.45 13.73
C SER A 40 2.24 0.83 14.06
N SER A 41 2.49 -0.42 13.66
CA SER A 41 3.77 -1.11 13.78
C SER A 41 4.01 -2.04 12.60
N SER A 42 3.80 -1.55 11.37
CA SER A 42 4.87 -1.83 10.42
C SER A 42 6.07 -1.04 10.93
N ILE A 43 6.83 -1.64 11.85
CA ILE A 43 8.28 -1.51 11.80
C ILE A 43 8.54 -1.65 10.31
N LYS A 44 8.84 -0.54 9.63
CA LYS A 44 9.23 -0.56 8.23
C LYS A 44 10.37 -1.54 8.24
N LYS A 45 10.10 -2.80 7.87
CA LYS A 45 11.12 -3.83 7.84
C LYS A 45 12.19 -3.17 7.01
N SER A 46 13.34 -2.94 7.65
CA SER A 46 14.41 -2.18 7.03
C SER A 46 14.57 -2.74 5.63
N ILE A 47 14.90 -1.93 4.63
CA ILE A 47 15.16 -2.46 3.28
C ILE A 47 16.19 -3.62 3.36
N LEU A 48 17.01 -3.61 4.42
CA LEU A 48 17.92 -4.68 4.84
C LEU A 48 17.25 -6.06 5.09
N GLU A 49 16.02 -6.09 5.58
CA GLU A 49 15.20 -7.27 5.93
C GLU A 49 14.26 -7.69 4.78
N SER A 50 14.30 -7.01 3.64
CA SER A 50 13.48 -7.38 2.48
C SER A 50 14.12 -8.55 1.71
N SER A 51 13.29 -9.51 1.26
CA SER A 51 13.74 -10.62 0.39
C SER A 51 14.31 -10.16 -0.96
N PHE A 52 14.11 -8.89 -1.31
CA PHE A 52 14.69 -8.25 -2.49
C PHE A 52 16.20 -8.01 -2.34
N ARG A 53 16.71 -7.90 -1.10
CA ARG A 53 18.13 -7.70 -0.80
C ARG A 53 18.90 -9.02 -0.84
N GLY A 54 19.06 -9.55 -2.05
CA GLY A 54 19.91 -10.72 -2.30
C GLY A 54 20.72 -10.57 -3.58
N MET A 55 20.13 -9.99 -4.62
CA MET A 55 20.71 -10.00 -5.97
C MET A 55 22.04 -9.27 -6.12
N TRP A 56 22.35 -8.31 -5.23
CA TRP A 56 23.54 -7.46 -5.33
C TRP A 56 24.47 -7.55 -4.11
N LYS A 57 24.15 -8.39 -3.12
CA LYS A 57 24.90 -8.47 -1.86
C LYS A 57 26.32 -8.99 -2.05
N ASP A 58 26.48 -9.97 -2.94
CA ASP A 58 27.76 -10.67 -3.16
C ASP A 58 28.60 -10.04 -4.27
N ARG A 59 28.16 -8.91 -4.83
CA ARG A 59 28.88 -8.19 -5.88
C ARG A 59 29.85 -7.18 -5.29
N GLU A 60 31.14 -7.51 -5.36
CA GLU A 60 32.22 -6.61 -4.91
C GLU A 60 32.27 -5.30 -5.68
N ASP A 61 31.92 -5.32 -6.97
CA ASP A 61 31.86 -4.12 -7.82
C ASP A 61 30.70 -3.18 -7.47
N MET A 62 29.71 -3.66 -6.71
CA MET A 62 28.54 -2.88 -6.26
C MET A 62 28.70 -2.30 -4.85
N GLN A 63 29.89 -2.45 -4.22
CA GLN A 63 30.23 -1.81 -2.94
C GLN A 63 30.18 -0.27 -3.04
N ASP A 64 30.58 0.28 -4.19
CA ASP A 64 30.33 1.68 -4.57
C ASP A 64 29.47 1.70 -5.83
N SER A 65 28.15 1.70 -5.62
CA SER A 65 27.16 1.75 -6.70
C SER A 65 27.31 2.98 -7.58
N THR A 66 27.80 4.10 -7.04
CA THR A 66 27.98 5.34 -7.81
C THR A 66 29.15 5.21 -8.77
N LYS A 67 30.26 4.64 -8.31
CA LYS A 67 31.42 4.33 -9.16
C LYS A 67 31.06 3.31 -10.25
N TRP A 68 30.35 2.25 -9.88
CA TRP A 68 29.91 1.22 -10.83
C TRP A 68 29.08 1.79 -11.98
N VAL A 69 28.07 2.62 -11.68
CA VAL A 69 27.23 3.27 -12.72
C VAL A 69 28.06 4.21 -13.60
N ARG A 70 29.02 4.96 -13.02
CA ARG A 70 29.89 5.87 -13.78
C ARG A 70 30.81 5.11 -14.74
N GLU A 71 31.42 4.01 -14.31
CA GLU A 71 32.28 3.16 -15.14
C GLU A 71 31.48 2.46 -16.24
N LEU A 72 30.27 1.98 -15.91
CA LEU A 72 29.36 1.39 -16.88
C LEU A 72 28.96 2.40 -17.96
N ARG A 73 28.65 3.64 -17.57
CA ARG A 73 28.33 4.72 -18.53
C ARG A 73 29.52 5.05 -19.42
N LYS A 74 30.73 5.14 -18.86
CA LYS A 74 31.95 5.38 -19.65
C LYS A 74 32.24 4.24 -20.64
N SER A 75 32.15 2.99 -20.20
CA SER A 75 32.46 1.83 -21.05
C SER A 75 31.45 1.61 -22.18
N ARG A 76 30.20 2.02 -22.00
CA ARG A 76 29.12 1.74 -22.97
C ARG A 76 28.66 2.93 -23.79
N TRP A 77 28.82 4.15 -23.28
CA TRP A 77 28.25 5.36 -23.87
C TRP A 77 29.24 6.53 -23.96
N ALA A 78 30.52 6.34 -23.67
CA ALA A 78 31.52 7.36 -24.02
C ALA A 78 31.98 7.14 -25.48
N GLU A 79 31.23 7.76 -26.40
CA GLU A 79 31.82 8.48 -27.54
C GLU A 79 31.88 9.97 -27.19
#